data_AF-D8TSP5-F1
#
_entry.id   AF-D8TSP5-F1
#
_cell.length_a   1.000
_cell.length_b   1.000
_cell.length_c   1.000
_cell.angle_alpha   90.00
_cell.angle_beta   90.00
_cell.angle_gamma   90.00
#
_symmetry.space_group_name_H-M   'P 1'
#
loop_
_entity.id
_entity.type
_entity.pdbx_description
1 polymer ?
#
loop_
_entity_poly.entity_id
_entity_poly.type
_entity_poly.pdbx_seq_one_letter_code
_entity_poly.pdbx_strand_id
1 'polypeptide(L)'
;MLKRELGQWLLPNVLVLPITEDSWRVPSSSSDDRFWHLKHLWNQDYRLMGTWRLTYMPAFARDMGHRYVMQLDDDSFIMSPVGFNIVELFDKQSYLLAARNIMKDVPTVTWGLPELTRFYLVANKIVPTRLFEHCKPHDLSGLYTKLSIAKGHEFPDEQTKDLNRLRLPKSGGWDMTILYGNCLMWSLDWWFKPEVNRFVQLCLASGGVVNYRWNEQAVISMMWQVFVKKEQFLMFNFTYLHSKKSDAVKKVEASIVHPPG
;
A
#
# COMPACT_ATOMS: atom_id res chain seq x y z
N MET A 1 24.66 -8.23 15.63
CA MET A 1 24.64 -9.59 15.06
C MET A 1 24.23 -9.56 13.59
N LEU A 2 23.11 -8.92 13.21
CA LEU A 2 22.61 -8.79 11.83
C LEU A 2 23.63 -8.26 10.78
N LYS A 3 24.40 -7.21 11.09
CA LYS A 3 25.40 -6.65 10.15
C LYS A 3 26.53 -7.62 9.79
N ARG A 4 26.87 -8.56 10.69
CA ARG A 4 27.98 -9.51 10.51
C ARG A 4 27.57 -10.70 9.64
N GLU A 5 26.30 -11.09 9.68
CA GLU A 5 25.72 -12.16 8.86
C GLU A 5 25.32 -11.67 7.46
N LEU A 6 24.76 -10.46 7.34
CA LEU A 6 24.54 -9.81 6.04
C LEU A 6 25.87 -9.62 5.29
N GLY A 7 26.95 -9.29 6.01
CA GLY A 7 28.30 -9.11 5.49
C GLY A 7 28.86 -10.29 4.67
N GLN A 8 28.44 -11.52 4.97
CA GLN A 8 28.87 -12.72 4.24
C GLN A 8 28.02 -13.01 2.99
N TRP A 9 26.84 -12.38 2.89
CA TRP A 9 25.90 -12.47 1.76
C TRP A 9 25.90 -11.21 0.89
N LEU A 10 26.84 -10.27 1.11
CA LEU A 10 27.01 -9.05 0.32
C LEU A 10 27.52 -9.41 -1.08
N LEU A 11 26.58 -9.87 -1.92
CA LEU A 11 26.68 -9.71 -3.36
C LEU A 11 26.97 -8.23 -3.66
N PRO A 12 27.68 -7.90 -4.76
CA PRO A 12 28.12 -6.54 -5.08
C PRO A 12 26.99 -5.49 -5.20
N ASN A 13 25.73 -5.90 -5.14
CA ASN A 13 24.53 -5.09 -5.35
C ASN A 13 23.66 -4.93 -4.09
N VAL A 14 24.14 -5.30 -2.90
CA VAL A 14 23.40 -5.13 -1.64
C VAL A 14 23.93 -3.91 -0.89
N LEU A 15 23.07 -2.91 -0.69
CA LEU A 15 23.34 -1.73 0.13
C LEU A 15 22.46 -1.73 1.38
N VAL A 16 23.07 -1.57 2.55
CA VAL A 16 22.35 -1.37 3.81
C VAL A 16 22.33 0.11 4.12
N LEU A 17 21.15 0.72 4.03
CA LEU A 17 20.98 2.15 4.17
C LEU A 17 20.49 2.50 5.58
N PRO A 18 21.14 3.44 6.28
CA PRO A 18 20.60 3.94 7.54
C PRO A 18 19.34 4.76 7.26
N ILE A 19 18.35 4.63 8.13
CA ILE A 19 17.22 5.55 8.19
C ILE A 19 17.73 6.84 8.84
N THR A 20 17.61 7.98 8.16
CA THR A 20 17.94 9.29 8.74
C THR A 20 16.80 9.74 9.65
N GLU A 21 17.11 10.49 10.71
CA GLU A 21 16.07 11.02 11.60
C GLU A 21 15.02 11.83 10.84
N ASP A 22 15.44 12.64 9.85
CA ASP A 22 14.53 13.45 9.04
C ASP A 22 13.54 12.60 8.22
N SER A 23 13.92 11.36 7.86
CA SER A 23 13.05 10.44 7.10
C SER A 23 12.06 9.67 7.97
N TRP A 24 12.24 9.66 9.30
CA TRP A 24 11.46 8.83 10.24
C TRP A 24 10.88 9.64 11.39
N ARG A 25 10.07 10.65 11.03
CA ARG A 25 9.41 11.55 11.98
C ARG A 25 7.91 11.62 11.71
N VAL A 26 7.16 11.76 12.80
CA VAL A 26 5.71 12.03 12.71
C VAL A 26 5.53 13.42 12.08
N PRO A 27 4.76 13.54 10.98
CA PRO A 27 4.44 14.84 10.40
C PRO A 27 3.71 15.74 11.40
N SER A 28 3.93 17.05 11.33
CA SER A 28 3.28 18.01 12.22
C SER A 28 1.74 17.97 12.12
N SER A 29 1.18 17.59 10.97
CA SER A 29 -0.26 17.37 10.78
C SER A 29 -0.84 16.20 11.60
N SER A 30 0.03 15.37 12.19
CA SER A 30 -0.33 14.16 12.93
C SER A 30 0.41 14.03 14.26
N SER A 31 0.94 15.13 14.81
CA SER A 31 1.73 15.12 16.04
C SER A 31 0.94 14.78 17.30
N ASP A 32 -0.39 14.92 17.27
CA ASP A 32 -1.27 14.58 18.38
C ASP A 32 -1.82 13.15 18.22
N ASP A 33 -1.22 12.22 18.97
CA ASP A 33 -1.53 10.79 18.92
C ASP A 33 -2.94 10.44 19.42
N ARG A 34 -3.65 11.37 20.06
CA ARG A 34 -5.04 11.19 20.50
C ARG A 34 -5.99 10.99 19.32
N PHE A 35 -5.62 11.48 18.15
CA PHE A 35 -6.40 11.32 16.92
C PHE A 35 -6.01 10.07 16.11
N TRP A 36 -5.05 9.27 16.59
CA TRP A 36 -4.63 8.07 15.88
C TRP A 36 -5.64 6.95 16.07
N HIS A 37 -6.31 6.58 14.98
CA HIS A 37 -7.27 5.49 14.96
C HIS A 37 -6.60 4.17 15.30
N LEU A 38 -7.22 3.42 16.23
CA LEU A 38 -6.78 2.09 16.62
C LEU A 38 -5.28 2.05 17.03
N LYS A 39 -4.82 3.07 17.75
CA LYS A 39 -3.43 3.17 18.24
C LYS A 39 -2.97 2.00 19.10
N HIS A 40 -3.91 1.29 19.73
CA HIS A 40 -3.63 0.08 20.51
C HIS A 40 -3.28 -1.15 19.63
N LEU A 41 -3.65 -1.15 18.35
CA LEU A 41 -3.32 -2.22 17.41
C LEU A 41 -2.03 -1.94 16.62
N TRP A 42 -1.77 -0.66 16.31
CA TRP A 42 -0.62 -0.26 15.49
C TRP A 42 0.13 0.91 16.12
N ASN A 43 1.41 0.67 16.41
CA ASN A 43 2.32 1.63 16.99
C ASN A 43 2.77 2.71 15.99
N GLN A 44 3.55 3.68 16.47
CA GLN A 44 4.10 4.77 15.68
C GLN A 44 4.97 4.26 14.52
N ASP A 45 5.89 3.34 14.78
CA ASP A 45 6.84 2.87 13.77
C ASP A 45 6.14 2.21 12.58
N TYR A 46 5.05 1.50 12.82
CA TYR A 46 4.26 0.89 11.75
C TYR A 46 3.60 1.94 10.84
N ARG A 47 3.19 3.10 11.38
CA ARG A 47 2.61 4.22 10.62
C ARG A 47 3.69 5.01 9.87
N LEU A 48 4.84 5.21 10.52
CA LEU A 48 6.00 5.85 9.92
C LEU A 48 6.57 5.03 8.78
N MET A 49 6.57 3.69 8.90
CA MET A 49 6.95 2.78 7.82
C MET A 49 6.10 3.01 6.56
N GLY A 50 4.76 3.07 6.69
CA GLY A 50 3.88 3.35 5.56
C GLY A 50 4.13 4.74 4.96
N THR A 51 4.36 5.74 5.81
CA THR A 51 4.72 7.11 5.37
C THR A 51 6.04 7.11 4.60
N TRP A 52 7.05 6.42 5.11
CA TRP A 52 8.39 6.33 4.52
C TRP A 52 8.35 5.66 3.14
N ARG A 53 7.54 4.59 2.99
CA ARG A 53 7.30 3.90 1.72
C ARG A 53 6.59 4.78 0.68
N LEU A 54 5.76 5.74 1.12
CA LEU A 54 5.09 6.70 0.24
C LEU A 54 5.94 7.93 -0.14
N THR A 55 6.95 8.26 0.66
CA THR A 55 7.70 9.52 0.54
C THR A 55 9.16 9.30 0.22
N TYR A 56 9.94 8.94 1.24
CA TYR A 56 11.39 8.87 1.17
C TYR A 56 11.86 7.77 0.22
N MET A 57 11.29 6.57 0.32
CA MET A 57 11.73 5.41 -0.46
C MET A 57 11.72 5.65 -1.98
N PRO A 58 10.62 6.08 -2.62
CA PRO A 58 10.61 6.34 -4.06
C PRO A 58 11.51 7.52 -4.45
N ALA A 59 11.62 8.56 -3.62
CA ALA A 59 12.49 9.72 -3.88
C ALA A 59 13.95 9.30 -3.86
N PHE A 60 14.38 8.63 -2.80
CA PHE A 60 15.73 8.11 -2.65
C PHE A 60 16.11 7.18 -3.83
N ALA A 61 15.23 6.25 -4.19
CA ALA A 61 15.51 5.34 -5.30
C ALA A 61 15.67 6.09 -6.64
N ARG A 62 14.87 7.15 -6.86
CA ARG A 62 14.99 7.98 -8.05
C ARG A 62 16.29 8.78 -8.06
N ASP A 63 16.67 9.36 -6.92
CA ASP A 63 17.91 10.13 -6.78
C ASP A 63 19.16 9.25 -6.99
N MET A 64 19.06 7.96 -6.68
CA MET A 64 20.06 6.93 -6.99
C MET A 64 20.08 6.52 -8.48
N GLY A 65 19.22 7.09 -9.32
CA GLY A 65 19.15 6.80 -10.76
C GLY A 65 18.36 5.54 -11.12
N HIS A 66 17.58 4.98 -10.20
CA HIS A 66 16.69 3.85 -10.51
C HIS A 66 15.45 4.32 -11.27
N ARG A 67 14.90 3.44 -12.12
CA ARG A 67 13.65 3.67 -12.87
C ARG A 67 12.43 3.02 -12.22
N TYR A 68 12.67 1.98 -11.42
CA TYR A 68 11.65 1.17 -10.78
C TYR A 68 12.04 0.89 -9.33
N VAL A 69 11.04 0.75 -8.46
CA VAL A 69 11.21 0.20 -7.12
C VAL A 69 10.40 -1.09 -7.03
N MET A 70 11.00 -2.13 -6.46
CA MET A 70 10.29 -3.34 -6.03
C MET A 70 10.39 -3.43 -4.51
N GLN A 71 9.23 -3.42 -3.86
CA GLN A 71 9.07 -3.63 -2.43
C GLN A 71 8.89 -5.13 -2.16
N LEU A 72 9.66 -5.65 -1.20
CA LEU A 72 9.58 -7.03 -0.72
C LEU A 72 9.79 -7.03 0.80
N ASP A 73 8.86 -7.59 1.57
CA ASP A 73 9.03 -7.70 3.03
C ASP A 73 10.03 -8.82 3.40
N ASP A 74 10.60 -8.77 4.59
CA ASP A 74 11.65 -9.71 5.06
C ASP A 74 11.13 -11.12 5.36
N ASP A 75 9.81 -11.29 5.44
CA ASP A 75 9.09 -12.55 5.57
C ASP A 75 8.38 -12.98 4.27
N SER A 76 8.87 -12.46 3.14
CA SER A 76 8.37 -12.75 1.80
C SER A 76 9.34 -13.63 1.01
N PHE A 77 8.80 -14.67 0.38
CA PHE A 77 9.57 -15.70 -0.30
C PHE A 77 9.06 -15.91 -1.73
N ILE A 78 9.97 -15.81 -2.70
CA ILE A 78 9.72 -16.26 -4.07
C ILE A 78 10.15 -17.73 -4.14
N MET A 79 9.18 -18.61 -4.32
CA MET A 79 9.34 -20.06 -4.15
C MET A 79 9.66 -20.80 -5.45
N SER A 80 9.66 -20.10 -6.58
CA SER A 80 9.95 -20.66 -7.90
C SER A 80 10.82 -19.68 -8.71
N PRO A 81 11.66 -20.17 -9.64
CA PRO A 81 12.33 -19.28 -10.59
C PRO A 81 11.33 -18.38 -11.30
N VAL A 82 11.63 -17.07 -11.38
CA VAL A 82 10.77 -16.10 -12.10
C VAL A 82 10.85 -16.33 -13.61
N GLY A 83 12.00 -16.79 -14.12
CA GLY A 83 12.17 -17.21 -15.53
C GLY A 83 12.25 -16.07 -16.56
N PHE A 84 12.14 -14.81 -16.15
CA PHE A 84 12.26 -13.64 -17.00
C PHE A 84 12.83 -12.44 -16.24
N ASN A 85 13.35 -11.46 -16.98
CA ASN A 85 13.79 -10.19 -16.42
C ASN A 85 12.58 -9.26 -16.23
N ILE A 86 12.21 -8.99 -14.97
CA ILE A 86 11.04 -8.17 -14.63
C ILE A 86 11.20 -6.72 -15.12
N VAL A 87 12.41 -6.16 -15.07
CA VAL A 87 12.67 -4.78 -15.52
C VAL A 87 12.48 -4.68 -17.03
N GLU A 88 13.06 -5.61 -17.80
CA GLU A 88 12.85 -5.64 -19.25
C GLU A 88 11.37 -5.86 -19.63
N LEU A 89 10.63 -6.64 -18.83
CA LEU A 89 9.22 -6.84 -19.05
C LEU A 89 8.44 -5.53 -18.87
N PHE A 90 8.76 -4.75 -17.83
CA PHE A 90 8.19 -3.42 -17.62
C PHE A 90 8.50 -2.48 -18.79
N ASP A 91 9.76 -2.48 -19.27
CA ASP A 91 10.18 -1.68 -20.42
C ASP A 91 9.41 -2.05 -21.70
N LYS A 92 9.35 -3.35 -22.02
CA LYS A 92 8.74 -3.86 -23.26
C LYS A 92 7.22 -3.66 -23.29
N GLN A 93 6.55 -3.83 -22.14
CA GLN A 93 5.09 -3.79 -22.05
C GLN A 93 4.55 -2.44 -21.53
N SER A 94 5.44 -1.49 -21.24
CA SER A 94 5.05 -0.19 -20.66
C SER A 94 4.23 -0.32 -19.37
N TYR A 95 4.56 -1.30 -18.53
CA TYR A 95 3.93 -1.46 -17.22
C TYR A 95 4.35 -0.33 -16.28
N LEU A 96 3.39 0.17 -15.50
CA LEU A 96 3.60 1.22 -14.51
C LEU A 96 3.61 0.68 -13.09
N LEU A 97 2.88 -0.43 -12.86
CA LEU A 97 2.67 -1.01 -11.55
C LEU A 97 2.45 -2.51 -11.67
N ALA A 98 2.98 -3.26 -10.70
CA ALA A 98 2.71 -4.67 -10.53
C ALA A 98 2.50 -5.01 -9.06
N ALA A 99 1.72 -6.04 -8.81
CA ALA A 99 1.50 -6.59 -7.48
C ALA A 99 1.45 -8.11 -7.56
N ARG A 100 1.76 -8.77 -6.44
CA ARG A 100 1.54 -10.22 -6.33
C ARG A 100 0.15 -10.58 -5.84
N ASN A 101 -0.40 -9.80 -4.92
CA ASN A 101 -1.66 -10.10 -4.23
C ASN A 101 -2.59 -8.89 -4.26
N ILE A 102 -3.88 -9.16 -4.45
CA ILE A 102 -4.97 -8.20 -4.27
C ILE A 102 -5.85 -8.73 -3.14
N MET A 103 -6.20 -7.88 -2.19
CA MET A 103 -7.05 -8.24 -1.06
C MET A 103 -8.02 -7.11 -0.71
N LYS A 104 -8.84 -7.34 0.32
CA LYS A 104 -9.70 -6.33 0.92
C LYS A 104 -9.05 -5.82 2.20
N ASP A 105 -8.93 -4.51 2.34
CA ASP A 105 -8.55 -3.90 3.62
C ASP A 105 -9.78 -3.76 4.52
N VAL A 106 -9.56 -3.34 5.77
CA VAL A 106 -10.63 -3.09 6.74
C VAL A 106 -11.10 -1.64 6.70
N PRO A 107 -12.40 -1.37 6.92
CA PRO A 107 -12.96 -0.01 6.83
C PRO A 107 -12.27 1.00 7.76
N THR A 108 -11.85 0.57 8.95
CA THR A 108 -11.28 1.46 9.97
C THR A 108 -9.93 2.05 9.58
N VAL A 109 -9.15 1.36 8.73
CA VAL A 109 -7.81 1.80 8.31
C VAL A 109 -7.78 2.45 6.94
N THR A 110 -8.93 2.53 6.29
CA THR A 110 -9.14 3.24 5.02
C THR A 110 -10.14 4.38 5.17
N TRP A 111 -10.54 4.67 6.40
CA TRP A 111 -11.57 5.63 6.74
C TRP A 111 -11.25 7.03 6.18
N GLY A 112 -12.15 7.59 5.38
CA GLY A 112 -12.01 8.93 4.81
C GLY A 112 -11.16 9.01 3.53
N LEU A 113 -10.46 7.93 3.16
CA LEU A 113 -9.64 7.91 1.93
C LEU A 113 -10.50 8.06 0.66
N PRO A 114 -11.66 7.38 0.51
CA PRO A 114 -12.56 7.60 -0.62
C PRO A 114 -13.02 9.06 -0.73
N GLU A 115 -13.39 9.69 0.39
CA GLU A 115 -13.84 11.08 0.44
C GLU A 115 -12.74 12.06 0.01
N LEU A 116 -11.51 11.86 0.49
CA LEU A 116 -10.37 12.67 0.07
C LEU A 116 -10.08 12.47 -1.42
N THR A 117 -10.22 11.23 -1.91
CA THR A 117 -10.07 10.92 -3.33
C THR A 117 -11.13 11.61 -4.16
N ARG A 118 -12.40 11.58 -3.73
CA ARG A 118 -13.50 12.30 -4.36
C ARG A 118 -13.20 13.79 -4.48
N PHE A 119 -12.73 14.40 -3.40
CA PHE A 119 -12.29 15.80 -3.41
C PHE A 119 -11.20 16.03 -4.46
N TYR A 120 -10.16 15.19 -4.48
CA TYR A 120 -9.04 15.32 -5.41
C TYR A 120 -9.48 15.24 -6.87
N LEU A 121 -10.33 14.26 -7.21
CA LEU A 121 -10.85 14.07 -8.57
C LEU A 121 -11.63 15.28 -9.06
N VAL A 122 -12.53 15.81 -8.23
CA VAL A 122 -13.35 16.98 -8.58
C VAL A 122 -12.49 18.23 -8.71
N ALA A 123 -11.61 18.50 -7.73
CA ALA A 123 -10.79 19.69 -7.72
C ALA A 123 -9.79 19.75 -8.89
N ASN A 124 -9.30 18.59 -9.34
CA ASN A 124 -8.33 18.50 -10.43
C ASN A 124 -8.93 18.05 -11.77
N LYS A 125 -10.25 17.85 -11.84
CA LYS A 125 -10.98 17.40 -13.05
C LYS A 125 -10.43 16.09 -13.62
N ILE A 126 -10.10 15.14 -12.74
CA ILE A 126 -9.51 13.85 -13.12
C ILE A 126 -10.63 12.82 -13.31
N VAL A 127 -10.61 12.15 -14.45
CA VAL A 127 -11.47 10.98 -14.71
C VAL A 127 -10.67 9.72 -14.36
N PRO A 128 -11.08 8.95 -13.34
CA PRO A 128 -10.32 7.78 -12.92
C PRO A 128 -10.44 6.66 -13.93
N THR A 129 -9.38 5.84 -14.06
CA THR A 129 -9.33 4.79 -15.07
C THR A 129 -10.23 3.60 -14.77
N ARG A 130 -10.26 3.13 -13.51
CA ARG A 130 -11.03 1.95 -13.09
C ARG A 130 -11.63 2.05 -11.68
N LEU A 131 -11.40 3.15 -10.96
CA LEU A 131 -11.86 3.33 -9.58
C LEU A 131 -13.36 3.05 -9.40
N PHE A 132 -14.19 3.43 -10.36
CA PHE A 132 -15.63 3.24 -10.25
C PHE A 132 -16.06 1.78 -10.36
N GLU A 133 -15.23 0.88 -10.90
CA GLU A 133 -15.46 -0.58 -10.82
C GLU A 133 -15.42 -1.09 -9.37
N HIS A 134 -14.76 -0.34 -8.48
CA HIS A 134 -14.62 -0.62 -7.05
C HIS A 134 -15.58 0.19 -6.18
N CYS A 135 -16.54 0.90 -6.77
CA CYS A 135 -17.48 1.75 -6.05
C CYS A 135 -18.90 1.25 -6.25
N LYS A 136 -19.77 1.45 -5.25
CA LYS A 136 -21.21 1.23 -5.41
C LYS A 136 -22.01 2.45 -4.91
N PRO A 137 -22.71 3.18 -5.80
CA PRO A 137 -22.79 3.00 -7.26
C PRO A 137 -21.46 3.20 -8.01
N HIS A 138 -21.39 2.77 -9.27
CA HIS A 138 -20.16 2.80 -10.09
C HIS A 138 -19.89 4.21 -10.66
N ASP A 139 -19.87 5.21 -9.78
CA ASP A 139 -19.60 6.61 -10.10
C ASP A 139 -19.10 7.38 -8.87
N LEU A 140 -18.93 8.69 -9.00
CA LEU A 140 -18.44 9.58 -7.94
C LEU A 140 -19.31 9.54 -6.67
N SER A 141 -20.61 9.24 -6.80
CA SER A 141 -21.51 9.14 -5.65
C SER A 141 -21.32 7.85 -4.85
N GLY A 142 -20.69 6.82 -5.42
CA GLY A 142 -20.26 5.61 -4.72
C GLY A 142 -18.89 5.69 -4.06
N LEU A 143 -18.17 6.80 -4.23
CA LEU A 143 -16.84 7.00 -3.66
C LEU A 143 -16.94 7.59 -2.25
N TYR A 144 -17.32 6.75 -1.31
CA TYR A 144 -17.40 7.06 0.13
C TYR A 144 -17.04 5.85 0.98
N THR A 145 -16.71 6.13 2.23
CA THR A 145 -16.54 5.12 3.28
C THR A 145 -17.91 4.69 3.79
N LYS A 146 -18.22 3.40 3.67
CA LYS A 146 -19.42 2.83 4.30
C LYS A 146 -19.20 2.66 5.80
N LEU A 147 -20.24 2.95 6.60
CA LEU A 147 -20.24 2.59 8.01
C LEU A 147 -20.53 1.09 8.12
N SER A 148 -19.49 0.25 8.06
CA SER A 148 -19.61 -1.18 8.39
C SER A 148 -18.73 -1.53 9.58
N ILE A 149 -19.36 -1.97 10.66
CA ILE A 149 -18.70 -2.46 11.86
C ILE A 149 -18.35 -3.94 11.60
N ALA A 150 -17.14 -4.19 11.11
CA ALA A 150 -16.63 -5.54 11.04
C ALA A 150 -16.17 -5.96 12.45
N LYS A 151 -16.53 -7.18 12.87
CA LYS A 151 -16.19 -7.73 14.19
C LYS A 151 -14.67 -7.64 14.41
N GLY A 152 -14.24 -7.00 15.49
CA GLY A 152 -12.81 -6.81 15.83
C GLY A 152 -12.16 -5.55 15.23
N HIS A 153 -12.88 -4.79 14.41
CA HIS A 153 -12.47 -3.48 13.88
C HIS A 153 -13.57 -2.46 14.15
N GLU A 154 -14.09 -2.46 15.38
CA GLU A 154 -15.17 -1.59 15.78
C GLU A 154 -14.61 -0.23 16.20
N PHE A 155 -15.33 0.84 15.87
CA PHE A 155 -15.01 2.15 16.41
C PHE A 155 -15.40 2.19 17.89
N PRO A 156 -14.64 2.90 18.75
CA PRO A 156 -15.08 3.17 20.12
C PRO A 156 -16.52 3.71 20.15
N ASP A 157 -17.30 3.37 21.17
CA ASP A 157 -18.73 3.70 21.25
C ASP A 157 -19.01 5.20 21.07
N GLU A 158 -18.15 6.06 21.60
CA GLU A 158 -18.27 7.52 21.44
C GLU A 158 -18.10 7.96 19.99
N GLN A 159 -17.09 7.42 19.29
CA GLN A 159 -16.90 7.67 17.86
C GLN A 159 -18.09 7.12 17.05
N THR A 160 -18.58 5.93 17.39
CA THR A 160 -19.76 5.35 16.73
C THR A 160 -20.98 6.27 16.86
N LYS A 161 -21.21 6.89 18.02
CA LYS A 161 -22.30 7.87 18.20
C LYS A 161 -22.12 9.08 17.30
N ASP A 162 -20.93 9.63 17.20
CA ASP A 162 -20.65 10.78 16.33
C ASP A 162 -20.76 10.43 14.84
N LEU A 163 -20.27 9.27 14.43
CA LEU A 163 -20.43 8.77 13.06
C LEU A 163 -21.89 8.57 12.68
N ASN A 164 -22.73 8.12 13.61
CA ASN A 164 -24.17 8.01 13.38
C ASN A 164 -24.83 9.39 13.18
N ARG A 165 -24.32 10.45 13.82
CA ARG A 165 -24.81 11.83 13.60
C ARG A 165 -24.51 12.34 12.19
N LEU A 166 -23.44 11.86 11.57
CA LEU A 166 -23.06 12.18 10.18
C LEU A 166 -23.96 11.52 9.13
N ARG A 167 -24.86 10.60 9.54
CA ARG A 167 -25.80 9.89 8.63
C ARG A 167 -25.10 9.24 7.43
N LEU A 168 -23.95 8.63 7.66
CA LEU A 168 -23.17 7.96 6.63
C LEU A 168 -23.95 6.79 6.01
N PRO A 169 -23.76 6.49 4.72
CA PRO A 169 -24.38 5.32 4.10
C PRO A 169 -23.95 4.02 4.78
N LYS A 170 -24.91 3.10 4.94
CA LYS A 170 -24.71 1.77 5.54
C LYS A 170 -24.43 0.67 4.51
N SER A 171 -24.60 0.97 3.23
CA SER A 171 -24.39 0.05 2.12
C SER A 171 -23.75 0.79 0.95
N GLY A 172 -23.16 0.05 0.02
CA GLY A 172 -22.41 0.63 -1.10
C GLY A 172 -20.99 1.06 -0.72
N GLY A 173 -20.50 2.13 -1.35
CA GLY A 173 -19.20 2.74 -1.07
C GLY A 173 -18.06 2.12 -1.89
N TRP A 174 -16.84 2.59 -1.61
CA TRP A 174 -15.62 1.96 -2.10
C TRP A 174 -15.46 0.58 -1.45
N ASP A 175 -15.09 -0.40 -2.26
CA ASP A 175 -15.08 -1.79 -1.86
C ASP A 175 -13.80 -2.20 -1.11
N MET A 176 -12.86 -1.27 -0.88
CA MET A 176 -11.59 -1.44 -0.16
C MET A 176 -10.63 -2.44 -0.82
N THR A 177 -10.75 -2.64 -2.14
CA THR A 177 -9.76 -3.43 -2.89
C THR A 177 -8.40 -2.76 -2.82
N ILE A 178 -7.41 -3.49 -2.31
CA ILE A 178 -6.02 -3.04 -2.23
C ILE A 178 -5.06 -4.04 -2.86
N LEU A 179 -3.96 -3.54 -3.40
CA LEU A 179 -2.74 -4.24 -3.70
C LEU A 179 -1.98 -4.43 -2.38
N TYR A 180 -1.68 -5.68 -2.02
CA TYR A 180 -1.04 -5.97 -0.73
C TYR A 180 0.43 -5.52 -0.73
N GLY A 181 0.86 -4.83 0.34
CA GLY A 181 2.15 -4.15 0.44
C GLY A 181 3.38 -5.04 0.27
N ASN A 182 3.28 -6.33 0.54
CA ASN A 182 4.45 -7.19 0.72
C ASN A 182 5.23 -7.55 -0.54
N CYS A 183 4.64 -7.39 -1.73
CA CYS A 183 5.29 -7.64 -3.02
C CYS A 183 4.65 -6.79 -4.11
N LEU A 184 5.27 -5.63 -4.34
CA LEU A 184 4.82 -4.59 -5.26
C LEU A 184 6.00 -4.07 -6.06
N MET A 185 5.78 -3.68 -7.31
CA MET A 185 6.78 -2.98 -8.12
C MET A 185 6.14 -1.83 -8.89
N TRP A 186 6.79 -0.67 -8.96
CA TRP A 186 6.26 0.46 -9.72
C TRP A 186 7.34 1.28 -10.42
N SER A 187 6.91 1.98 -11.47
CA SER A 187 7.69 2.98 -12.20
C SER A 187 7.79 4.26 -11.38
N LEU A 188 9.02 4.75 -11.21
CA LEU A 188 9.29 6.04 -10.56
C LEU A 188 8.90 7.22 -11.46
N ASP A 189 9.02 7.08 -12.79
CA ASP A 189 8.55 8.11 -13.72
C ASP A 189 7.04 8.33 -13.58
N TRP A 190 6.26 7.26 -13.43
CA TRP A 190 4.83 7.37 -13.13
C TRP A 190 4.57 7.95 -11.74
N TRP A 191 5.27 7.46 -10.71
CA TRP A 191 5.12 7.92 -9.32
C TRP A 191 5.26 9.44 -9.18
N PHE A 192 6.20 10.02 -9.93
CA PHE A 192 6.53 11.44 -9.90
C PHE A 192 5.82 12.27 -10.96
N LYS A 193 4.86 11.72 -11.71
CA LYS A 193 3.96 12.54 -12.53
C LYS A 193 3.23 13.55 -11.65
N PRO A 194 3.07 14.82 -12.08
CA PRO A 194 2.50 15.87 -11.24
C PRO A 194 1.14 15.52 -10.63
N GLU A 195 0.25 14.88 -11.37
CA GLU A 195 -1.08 14.46 -10.91
C GLU A 195 -1.05 13.25 -9.97
N VAL A 196 -0.05 12.38 -10.08
CA VAL A 196 0.11 11.22 -9.20
C VAL A 196 0.73 11.68 -7.89
N ASN A 197 1.82 12.43 -7.96
CA ASN A 197 2.54 12.90 -6.79
C ASN A 197 1.70 13.87 -5.95
N ARG A 198 0.94 14.79 -6.58
CA ARG A 198 0.04 15.69 -5.84
C ARG A 198 -1.03 14.94 -5.05
N PHE A 199 -1.50 13.78 -5.53
CA PHE A 199 -2.42 12.95 -4.77
C PHE A 199 -1.74 12.37 -3.52
N VAL A 200 -0.52 11.84 -3.65
CA VAL A 200 0.28 11.38 -2.50
C VAL A 200 0.50 12.50 -1.49
N GLN A 201 0.90 13.70 -1.95
CA GLN A 201 1.09 14.86 -1.09
C GLN A 201 -0.20 15.29 -0.39
N LEU A 202 -1.35 15.22 -1.06
CA LEU A 202 -2.64 15.49 -0.42
C LEU A 202 -2.94 14.48 0.70
N CYS A 203 -2.71 13.18 0.47
CA CYS A 203 -2.86 12.15 1.49
C CYS A 203 -1.97 12.43 2.71
N LEU A 204 -0.72 12.83 2.50
CA LEU A 204 0.22 13.19 3.57
C LEU A 204 -0.21 14.45 4.32
N ALA A 205 -0.56 15.51 3.58
CA ALA A 205 -0.97 16.79 4.14
C ALA A 205 -2.26 16.69 4.97
N SER A 206 -3.16 15.76 4.62
CA SER A 206 -4.37 15.48 5.39
C SER A 206 -4.08 14.83 6.76
N GLY A 207 -2.87 14.32 6.99
CA GLY A 207 -2.52 13.52 8.15
C GLY A 207 -3.08 12.09 8.13
N GLY A 208 -3.86 11.71 7.11
CA GLY A 208 -4.57 10.43 7.12
C GLY A 208 -3.66 9.19 7.04
N VAL A 209 -2.48 9.33 6.42
CA VAL A 209 -1.45 8.28 6.40
C VAL A 209 -1.06 7.85 7.82
N VAL A 210 -0.94 8.80 8.74
CA VAL A 210 -0.62 8.51 10.14
C VAL A 210 -1.89 8.34 10.98
N ASN A 211 -2.84 9.28 10.93
CA ASN A 211 -4.01 9.29 11.80
C ASN A 211 -4.91 8.07 11.57
N TYR A 212 -5.16 7.71 10.31
CA TYR A 212 -6.05 6.61 9.92
C TYR A 212 -5.31 5.35 9.47
N ARG A 213 -3.97 5.34 9.48
CA ARG A 213 -3.16 4.24 8.96
C ARG A 213 -3.47 3.97 7.48
N TRP A 214 -3.64 5.02 6.66
CA TRP A 214 -3.61 4.88 5.21
C TRP A 214 -2.16 4.58 4.76
N ASN A 215 -1.68 3.39 5.12
CA ASN A 215 -0.37 2.90 4.75
C ASN A 215 -0.22 2.86 3.23
N GLU A 216 0.99 2.61 2.76
CA GLU A 216 1.34 2.62 1.35
C GLU A 216 0.40 1.75 0.51
N GLN A 217 0.00 0.59 1.02
CA GLN A 217 -0.92 -0.31 0.31
C GLN A 217 -2.24 0.37 -0.05
N ALA A 218 -2.85 1.15 0.87
CA ALA A 218 -4.15 1.78 0.62
C ALA A 218 -4.01 2.93 -0.38
N VAL A 219 -2.99 3.77 -0.21
CA VAL A 219 -2.75 4.94 -1.06
C VAL A 219 -2.32 4.51 -2.47
N ILE A 220 -1.39 3.57 -2.60
CA ILE A 220 -0.95 3.01 -3.89
C ILE A 220 -2.11 2.34 -4.61
N SER A 221 -2.99 1.65 -3.89
CA SER A 221 -4.17 1.02 -4.50
C SER A 221 -5.17 2.03 -5.04
N MET A 222 -5.37 3.14 -4.32
CA MET A 222 -6.19 4.22 -4.81
C MET A 222 -5.56 4.86 -6.06
N MET A 223 -4.24 5.08 -6.06
CA MET A 223 -3.51 5.56 -7.25
C MET A 223 -3.60 4.59 -8.43
N TRP A 224 -3.49 3.29 -8.18
CA TRP A 224 -3.67 2.25 -9.18
C TRP A 224 -5.04 2.35 -9.85
N GLN A 225 -6.08 2.50 -9.04
CA GLN A 225 -7.46 2.58 -9.51
C GLN A 225 -7.77 3.89 -10.24
N VAL A 226 -7.13 4.99 -9.84
CA VAL A 226 -7.31 6.31 -10.44
C VAL A 226 -6.50 6.50 -11.72
N PHE A 227 -5.24 6.07 -11.76
CA PHE A 227 -4.28 6.51 -12.79
C PHE A 227 -3.75 5.41 -13.70
N VAL A 228 -3.86 4.13 -13.34
CA VAL A 228 -3.22 3.03 -14.08
C VAL A 228 -4.25 2.31 -14.95
N LYS A 229 -4.03 2.26 -16.26
CA LYS A 229 -4.86 1.50 -17.21
C LYS A 229 -4.66 -0.01 -17.08
N LYS A 230 -5.65 -0.81 -17.50
CA LYS A 230 -5.65 -2.27 -17.31
C LYS A 230 -4.39 -2.91 -17.88
N GLU A 231 -4.02 -2.51 -19.09
CA GLU A 231 -2.83 -2.92 -19.83
C GLU A 231 -1.50 -2.44 -19.23
N GLN A 232 -1.54 -1.44 -18.33
CA GLN A 232 -0.36 -0.90 -17.65
C GLN A 232 -0.11 -1.52 -16.26
N PHE A 233 -0.94 -2.49 -15.87
CA PHE A 233 -0.82 -3.21 -14.61
C PHE A 233 -0.49 -4.68 -14.83
N LEU A 234 0.49 -5.20 -14.11
CA LEU A 234 0.88 -6.61 -14.15
C LEU A 234 0.54 -7.31 -12.82
N MET A 235 -0.14 -8.45 -12.91
CA MET A 235 -0.22 -9.40 -11.80
C MET A 235 0.97 -10.35 -11.87
N PHE A 236 1.82 -10.36 -10.85
CA PHE A 236 2.90 -11.34 -10.78
C PHE A 236 2.33 -12.76 -10.65
N ASN A 237 2.89 -13.68 -11.43
CA ASN A 237 2.41 -15.06 -11.51
C ASN A 237 3.39 -16.11 -10.95
N PHE A 238 4.55 -15.69 -10.43
CA PHE A 238 5.48 -16.60 -9.76
C PHE A 238 4.93 -17.12 -8.42
N THR A 239 5.40 -18.28 -7.97
CA THR A 239 5.03 -18.85 -6.68
C THR A 239 5.58 -17.98 -5.56
N TYR A 240 4.71 -17.53 -4.67
CA TYR A 240 5.05 -16.55 -3.64
C TYR A 240 4.38 -16.91 -2.32
N LEU A 241 5.12 -16.75 -1.23
CA LEU A 241 4.64 -16.95 0.13
C LEU A 241 5.01 -15.73 0.99
N HIS A 242 4.07 -15.25 1.79
CA HIS A 242 4.34 -14.26 2.83
C HIS A 242 3.86 -14.83 4.16
N SER A 243 4.82 -15.14 5.02
CA SER A 243 4.56 -15.86 6.26
C SER A 243 5.75 -15.73 7.18
N LYS A 244 5.50 -15.69 8.50
CA LYS A 244 6.59 -15.76 9.48
C LYS A 244 7.47 -16.99 9.20
N LYS A 245 8.79 -16.79 9.28
CA LYS A 245 9.83 -17.75 8.88
C LYS A 245 9.61 -19.18 9.42
N SER A 246 9.07 -19.32 10.64
CA SER A 246 8.74 -20.62 11.26
C SER A 246 7.67 -21.42 10.52
N ASP A 247 6.72 -20.73 9.90
CA ASP A 247 5.57 -21.34 9.23
C ASP A 247 5.89 -21.60 7.74
N ALA A 248 6.78 -20.78 7.17
CA ALA A 248 7.29 -20.97 5.81
C ALA A 248 8.15 -22.24 5.70
N VAL A 249 9.09 -22.46 6.62
CA VAL A 249 9.96 -23.65 6.64
C VAL A 249 9.13 -24.94 6.76
N LYS A 250 8.15 -24.97 7.66
CA LYS A 250 7.24 -26.12 7.83
C LYS A 250 6.42 -26.44 6.58
N LYS A 251 5.96 -25.42 5.85
CA LYS A 251 5.19 -25.62 4.60
C LYS A 251 6.06 -26.13 3.45
N VAL A 252 7.31 -25.65 3.36
CA VAL A 252 8.27 -26.14 2.35
C VAL A 252 8.62 -27.60 2.63
N GLU A 253 8.93 -27.95 3.87
CA GLU A 253 9.21 -29.34 4.28
C GLU A 253 8.01 -30.26 4.00
N ALA A 254 6.78 -29.82 4.30
CA ALA A 254 5.57 -30.60 4.01
C ALA A 254 5.35 -30.84 2.50
N SER A 255 5.67 -29.87 1.65
CA SER A 255 5.55 -29.99 0.18
C SER A 255 6.64 -30.87 -0.47
N ILE A 256 7.76 -31.10 0.23
CA ILE A 256 8.84 -32.00 -0.20
C ILE A 256 8.55 -33.45 0.22
N VAL A 257 7.87 -33.66 1.35
CA VAL A 257 7.55 -34.99 1.88
C VAL A 257 6.33 -35.63 1.19
N HIS A 258 5.44 -34.83 0.60
CA HIS A 258 4.28 -35.32 -0.16
C HIS A 258 4.14 -34.57 -1.50
N PRO A 259 4.82 -35.02 -2.57
CA PRO A 259 4.50 -34.51 -3.90
C PRO A 259 3.05 -34.89 -4.25
N PRO A 260 2.27 -34.00 -4.89
CA PRO A 260 0.95 -34.35 -5.38
C PRO A 260 1.08 -35.49 -6.39
N GLY A 261 0.40 -36.61 -6.10
CA GLY A 261 0.25 -37.74 -7.02
C GLY A 261 -0.70 -37.45 -8.17
#